data_AF-A0A956SGL1-F1
#
_entry.id   AF-A0A956SGL1-F1
#
_cell.length_a   1.000
_cell.length_b   1.000
_cell.length_c   1.000
_cell.angle_alpha   90.00
_cell.angle_beta   90.00
_cell.angle_gamma   90.00
#
_symmetry.space_group_name_H-M   'P 1'
#
loop_
_entity.id
_entity.type
_entity.pdbx_description
1 polymer ?
#
loop_
_entity_poly.entity_id
_entity_poly.type
_entity_poly.pdbx_seq_one_letter_code
_entity_poly.pdbx_strand_id
1 'polypeptide(L)'
;MTRHSPRFAPIPVSVLLVCSLLLGCQGDDSRPPTTPAGSGASIERVTDLRAANTNATSVALEWSRPSPPDQTDLAPVDYDVRYVGGTSLASDFLSMDEGRCGNFDAESESHSCTVAGLTPGTTYTFGVQGIAKSGKRSGTSNSVTVTTLEHAGSWEPLDPDLGLTENVTNLAVFHGELYASGWINGAGGTPTPRVARFDGSRWSPVGEVPFYIQPRAYLVTFGDLLLLRIDEGDRDYIASWDGTNWATNGFGGNALHFITGNIWGLDVVNGSLYAYGSGLLLRGEDLGGLARWTGNEWTRAIEADCQVVAVGSFRGELVASVVSLSLVPNAPHTGVVVLGAEGPTVAGVLSKTGGAPALSVRLLESGGELYVGSEAEYVDGTLHLGRGLQAWNGDSWRNVISFPDWEDSRDVLVTQLITHEGEVYASNRLGVYRVASSGYDMLGDRLVVEALAVFEGSLVAGLWNSFEGDLVVRWDPEG
;
A
#
# COMPACT_ATOMS: atom_id res chain seq x y z
N MET A 1 42.58 77.17 -9.10
CA MET A 1 41.95 76.13 -9.94
C MET A 1 40.83 75.47 -9.14
N THR A 2 39.72 75.11 -9.79
CA THR A 2 38.72 74.08 -9.40
C THR A 2 38.14 74.02 -7.95
N ARG A 3 36.96 74.64 -7.80
CA ARG A 3 35.69 74.18 -7.17
C ARG A 3 35.67 73.40 -5.83
N HIS A 4 35.13 74.10 -4.81
CA HIS A 4 33.82 73.85 -4.15
C HIS A 4 33.31 72.42 -3.85
N SER A 5 33.15 72.16 -2.54
CA SER A 5 31.87 71.90 -1.81
C SER A 5 31.82 70.65 -0.91
N PRO A 6 31.04 70.66 0.20
CA PRO A 6 31.31 69.83 1.37
C PRO A 6 30.24 68.75 1.66
N ARG A 7 30.37 68.13 2.84
CA ARG A 7 29.81 66.83 3.26
C ARG A 7 28.44 66.88 3.98
N PHE A 8 27.88 65.67 4.12
CA PHE A 8 27.12 65.10 5.26
C PHE A 8 25.58 65.05 5.28
N ALA A 9 25.11 63.80 5.19
CA ALA A 9 24.20 63.11 6.14
C ALA A 9 22.67 63.37 6.08
N PRO A 10 21.83 62.40 6.55
CA PRO A 10 20.57 62.08 5.88
C PRO A 10 19.29 62.30 6.73
N ILE A 11 18.13 62.25 6.07
CA ILE A 11 16.77 62.37 6.65
C ILE A 11 15.81 61.37 5.96
N PRO A 12 14.87 60.71 6.67
CA PRO A 12 13.96 59.69 6.12
C PRO A 12 12.69 60.28 5.48
N VAL A 13 11.94 59.43 4.74
CA VAL A 13 10.66 59.78 4.11
C VAL A 13 9.48 59.25 4.95
N SER A 14 8.40 60.02 5.05
CA SER A 14 7.15 59.62 5.70
C SER A 14 5.93 60.10 4.91
N VAL A 15 4.93 59.21 4.84
CA VAL A 15 3.47 59.43 4.79
C VAL A 15 2.92 60.67 4.06
N LEU A 16 2.00 60.43 3.11
CA LEU A 16 0.99 61.40 2.72
C LEU A 16 -0.38 60.73 2.60
N LEU A 17 -1.36 61.26 3.31
CA LEU A 17 -2.74 60.78 3.39
C LEU A 17 -3.66 62.00 3.26
N VAL A 18 -4.62 61.98 2.34
CA VAL A 18 -5.60 63.06 2.17
C VAL A 18 -6.98 62.47 1.86
N CYS A 19 -7.94 62.73 2.76
CA CYS A 19 -9.37 62.62 2.51
C CYS A 19 -9.99 64.02 2.50
N SER A 20 -11.05 64.25 1.72
CA SER A 20 -11.89 65.46 1.83
C SER A 20 -13.30 65.23 1.26
N LEU A 21 -14.30 65.78 1.94
CA LEU A 21 -15.70 65.94 1.52
C LEU A 21 -16.02 67.46 1.44
N LEU A 22 -17.17 67.98 1.01
CA LEU A 22 -18.51 67.44 0.70
C LEU A 22 -19.21 68.42 -0.29
N LEU A 23 -20.48 68.17 -0.63
CA LEU A 23 -21.43 69.03 -1.38
C LEU A 23 -21.18 69.17 -2.90
N GLY A 24 -22.18 69.16 -3.79
CA GLY A 24 -23.62 68.89 -3.61
C GLY A 24 -24.51 69.75 -4.52
N CYS A 25 -25.15 69.15 -5.52
CA CYS A 25 -26.26 69.75 -6.31
C CYS A 25 -27.18 68.63 -6.83
N GLN A 26 -28.50 68.86 -6.80
CA GLN A 26 -29.52 67.93 -7.30
C GLN A 26 -29.79 68.10 -8.79
N GLY A 27 -30.17 67.00 -9.45
CA GLY A 27 -30.78 66.98 -10.78
C GLY A 27 -31.38 65.59 -11.01
N ASP A 28 -32.71 65.50 -11.09
CA ASP A 28 -33.43 64.27 -11.42
C ASP A 28 -33.11 63.85 -12.87
N ASP A 29 -32.68 62.61 -13.06
CA ASP A 29 -33.10 61.83 -14.24
C ASP A 29 -33.13 60.33 -13.91
N SER A 30 -34.28 59.70 -14.16
CA SER A 30 -34.61 58.37 -13.67
C SER A 30 -34.35 57.30 -14.72
N ARG A 31 -33.08 56.92 -14.92
CA ARG A 31 -32.70 55.68 -15.59
C ARG A 31 -31.49 55.03 -14.89
N PRO A 32 -31.57 53.77 -14.43
CA PRO A 32 -30.36 53.04 -14.08
C PRO A 32 -29.51 52.87 -15.34
N PRO A 33 -28.21 53.21 -15.32
CA PRO A 33 -27.33 52.80 -16.40
C PRO A 33 -27.28 51.27 -16.41
N THR A 34 -27.47 50.67 -17.58
CA THR A 34 -27.28 49.24 -17.76
C THR A 34 -25.80 48.93 -17.59
N THR A 35 -25.41 48.51 -16.38
CA THR A 35 -24.14 47.82 -16.15
C THR A 35 -24.06 46.65 -17.13
N PRO A 36 -23.01 46.53 -17.95
CA PRO A 36 -22.79 45.29 -18.69
C PRO A 36 -22.60 44.17 -17.67
N ALA A 37 -23.57 43.26 -17.59
CA ALA A 37 -23.48 42.04 -16.78
C ALA A 37 -22.51 41.06 -17.47
N GLY A 38 -21.23 41.44 -17.48
CA GLY A 38 -20.10 40.67 -17.96
C GLY A 38 -19.22 40.23 -16.78
N SER A 39 -19.84 39.65 -15.75
CA SER A 39 -19.08 38.89 -14.75
C SER A 39 -18.45 37.69 -15.46
N GLY A 40 -17.16 37.78 -15.78
CA GLY A 40 -16.45 36.73 -16.48
C GLY A 40 -16.28 35.49 -15.59
N ALA A 41 -17.29 34.62 -15.57
CA ALA A 41 -17.31 33.40 -14.77
C ALA A 41 -16.02 32.60 -15.00
N SER A 42 -15.18 32.51 -13.97
CA SER A 42 -13.92 31.77 -14.00
C SER A 42 -14.20 30.28 -13.94
N ILE A 43 -13.46 29.50 -14.73
CA ILE A 43 -13.46 28.04 -14.60
C ILE A 43 -12.79 27.69 -13.27
N GLU A 44 -13.42 26.81 -12.51
CA GLU A 44 -12.88 26.30 -11.25
C GLU A 44 -11.60 25.51 -11.50
N ARG A 45 -10.60 25.70 -10.65
CA ARG A 45 -9.33 24.99 -10.76
C ARG A 45 -9.39 23.66 -10.04
N VAL A 46 -8.57 22.71 -10.49
CA VAL A 46 -8.19 21.54 -9.70
C VAL A 46 -7.60 22.00 -8.35
N THR A 47 -7.94 21.33 -7.25
CA THR A 47 -7.45 21.67 -5.89
C THR A 47 -6.82 20.50 -5.15
N ASP A 48 -6.92 19.29 -5.70
CA ASP A 48 -6.54 18.02 -5.10
C ASP A 48 -5.47 17.27 -5.92
N LEU A 49 -4.74 17.97 -6.79
CA LEU A 49 -3.64 17.40 -7.57
C LEU A 49 -2.64 16.74 -6.62
N ARG A 50 -2.32 15.48 -6.86
CA ARG A 50 -1.34 14.69 -6.10
C ARG A 50 -0.47 13.87 -7.04
N ALA A 51 0.71 13.46 -6.56
CA ALA A 51 1.43 12.37 -7.18
C ALA A 51 0.86 11.04 -6.66
N ALA A 52 0.72 10.07 -7.56
CA ALA A 52 0.24 8.73 -7.26
C ALA A 52 1.38 7.71 -7.24
N ASN A 53 2.38 7.87 -8.12
CA ASN A 53 3.55 6.99 -8.22
C ASN A 53 4.79 7.77 -8.69
N THR A 54 5.96 7.51 -8.11
CA THR A 54 7.25 8.10 -8.53
C THR A 54 8.26 7.03 -8.91
N ASN A 55 8.74 7.07 -10.14
CA ASN A 55 9.86 6.25 -10.62
C ASN A 55 11.08 7.16 -10.85
N ALA A 56 12.22 6.58 -11.24
CA ALA A 56 13.42 7.36 -11.60
C ALA A 56 13.22 8.25 -12.84
N THR A 57 12.36 7.84 -13.77
CA THR A 57 12.17 8.52 -15.06
C THR A 57 10.72 8.94 -15.33
N SER A 58 9.82 8.79 -14.35
CA SER A 58 8.43 9.21 -14.48
C SER A 58 7.76 9.55 -13.15
N VAL A 59 6.71 10.37 -13.22
CA VAL A 59 5.79 10.66 -12.11
C VAL A 59 4.36 10.50 -12.63
N ALA A 60 3.57 9.64 -11.98
CA ALA A 60 2.13 9.57 -12.17
C ALA A 60 1.44 10.60 -11.28
N LEU A 61 0.50 11.35 -11.85
CA LEU A 61 -0.30 12.38 -11.21
C LEU A 61 -1.78 11.99 -11.26
N GLU A 62 -2.55 12.38 -10.24
CA GLU A 62 -4.00 12.19 -10.13
C GLU A 62 -4.69 13.47 -9.64
N TRP A 63 -5.92 13.70 -10.12
CA TRP A 63 -6.80 14.77 -9.64
C TRP A 63 -8.28 14.50 -9.96
N SER A 64 -9.17 15.16 -9.22
CA SER A 64 -10.61 15.14 -9.47
C SER A 64 -11.02 16.28 -10.41
N ARG A 65 -12.11 16.06 -11.16
CA ARG A 65 -12.73 17.12 -11.97
C ARG A 65 -13.33 18.20 -11.04
N PRO A 66 -13.00 19.49 -11.22
CA PRO A 66 -13.40 20.52 -10.27
C PRO A 66 -14.86 20.98 -10.37
N SER A 67 -15.56 20.69 -11.48
CA SER A 67 -16.98 21.04 -11.66
C SER A 67 -17.72 19.95 -12.45
N PRO A 68 -19.02 19.69 -12.19
CA PRO A 68 -19.73 18.57 -12.82
C PRO A 68 -19.90 18.73 -14.35
N PRO A 69 -20.12 17.64 -15.11
CA PRO A 69 -20.20 17.69 -16.58
C PRO A 69 -21.35 18.54 -17.12
N ASP A 70 -22.42 18.74 -16.33
CA ASP A 70 -23.64 19.43 -16.74
C ASP A 70 -23.48 20.96 -16.89
N GLN A 71 -22.40 21.55 -16.36
CA GLN A 71 -22.03 22.95 -16.62
C GLN A 71 -21.30 23.11 -17.97
N THR A 72 -22.05 22.94 -19.06
CA THR A 72 -21.55 22.71 -20.44
C THR A 72 -20.45 23.64 -20.98
N ASP A 73 -20.35 24.88 -20.48
CA ASP A 73 -19.44 25.90 -21.00
C ASP A 73 -18.23 26.19 -20.10
N LEU A 74 -18.27 25.74 -18.83
CA LEU A 74 -17.25 25.99 -17.81
C LEU A 74 -16.60 24.72 -17.27
N ALA A 75 -17.26 23.56 -17.34
CA ALA A 75 -16.64 22.29 -16.97
C ALA A 75 -15.42 22.01 -17.88
N PRO A 76 -14.24 21.68 -17.31
CA PRO A 76 -13.12 21.18 -18.10
C PRO A 76 -13.52 19.93 -18.90
N VAL A 77 -13.10 19.85 -20.15
CA VAL A 77 -13.24 18.67 -21.03
C VAL A 77 -11.89 18.08 -21.44
N ASP A 78 -10.81 18.77 -21.09
CA ASP A 78 -9.42 18.45 -21.40
C ASP A 78 -8.50 19.13 -20.36
N TYR A 79 -7.24 18.73 -20.26
CA TYR A 79 -6.29 19.24 -19.26
C TYR A 79 -4.89 19.47 -19.83
N ASP A 80 -4.28 20.59 -19.47
CA ASP A 80 -2.86 20.87 -19.70
C ASP A 80 -2.09 20.56 -18.41
N VAL A 81 -1.18 19.59 -18.47
CA VAL A 81 -0.33 19.15 -17.35
C VAL A 81 1.09 19.61 -17.63
N ARG A 82 1.72 20.30 -16.68
CA ARG A 82 3.07 20.84 -16.86
C ARG A 82 3.96 20.68 -15.64
N TYR A 83 5.27 20.73 -15.88
CA TYR A 83 6.30 20.54 -14.87
C TYR A 83 7.51 21.44 -15.05
N VAL A 84 8.25 21.65 -13.98
CA VAL A 84 9.59 22.26 -13.99
C VAL A 84 10.45 21.57 -12.95
N GLY A 85 11.74 21.34 -13.20
CA GLY A 85 12.60 20.64 -12.24
C GLY A 85 14.09 20.94 -12.34
N GLY A 86 14.83 20.36 -11.42
CA GLY A 86 16.25 20.64 -11.22
C GLY A 86 16.47 22.11 -10.84
N THR A 87 17.40 22.78 -11.53
CA THR A 87 17.69 24.21 -11.32
C THR A 87 16.85 25.15 -12.18
N SER A 88 15.90 24.62 -12.97
CA SER A 88 15.07 25.43 -13.87
C SER A 88 14.04 26.26 -13.10
N LEU A 89 13.80 27.49 -13.56
CA LEU A 89 12.80 28.39 -13.00
C LEU A 89 11.76 28.73 -14.06
N ALA A 90 10.49 28.43 -13.77
CA ALA A 90 9.35 28.86 -14.57
C ALA A 90 8.81 30.20 -14.01
N SER A 91 8.54 31.17 -14.88
CA SER A 91 7.94 32.46 -14.49
C SER A 91 6.41 32.39 -14.35
N ASP A 92 5.79 31.47 -15.07
CA ASP A 92 4.36 31.16 -15.04
C ASP A 92 4.11 29.71 -15.48
N PHE A 93 2.85 29.28 -15.48
CA PHE A 93 2.46 27.93 -15.86
C PHE A 93 2.80 27.57 -17.32
N LEU A 94 2.67 28.49 -18.27
CA LEU A 94 2.91 28.18 -19.69
C LEU A 94 4.40 28.17 -20.05
N SER A 95 5.26 28.71 -19.18
CA SER A 95 6.71 28.56 -19.25
C SER A 95 7.25 27.23 -18.70
N MET A 96 6.39 26.38 -18.13
CA MET A 96 6.74 25.02 -17.71
C MET A 96 6.71 24.03 -18.88
N ASP A 97 7.51 22.97 -18.78
CA ASP A 97 7.58 21.87 -19.75
C ASP A 97 6.27 21.07 -19.77
N GLU A 98 5.89 20.59 -20.95
CA GLU A 98 4.63 19.86 -21.15
C GLU A 98 4.74 18.41 -20.67
N GLY A 99 3.97 18.06 -19.63
CA GLY A 99 3.70 16.69 -19.24
C GLY A 99 2.80 16.06 -20.30
N ARG A 100 3.39 15.31 -21.24
CA ARG A 100 2.68 14.74 -22.39
C ARG A 100 1.74 13.60 -21.98
N CYS A 101 0.56 13.96 -21.54
CA CYS A 101 -0.52 13.05 -21.24
C CYS A 101 -1.20 12.53 -22.53
N GLY A 102 -1.88 11.39 -22.42
CA GLY A 102 -2.84 10.96 -23.44
C GLY A 102 -4.11 11.82 -23.43
N ASN A 103 -5.07 11.49 -24.29
CA ASN A 103 -6.37 12.14 -24.30
C ASN A 103 -7.13 11.85 -23.00
N PHE A 104 -7.77 12.87 -22.41
CA PHE A 104 -8.66 12.70 -21.26
C PHE A 104 -10.09 12.39 -21.71
N ASP A 105 -10.80 11.56 -20.93
CA ASP A 105 -12.24 11.39 -21.08
C ASP A 105 -12.97 12.60 -20.47
N ALA A 106 -13.69 13.33 -21.31
CA ALA A 106 -14.42 14.54 -20.95
C ALA A 106 -15.64 14.30 -20.05
N GLU A 107 -16.05 13.05 -19.83
CA GLU A 107 -17.16 12.68 -18.92
C GLU A 107 -16.67 12.10 -17.57
N SER A 108 -15.39 11.74 -17.44
CA SER A 108 -14.85 11.19 -16.19
C SER A 108 -14.83 12.22 -15.05
N GLU A 109 -15.04 11.76 -13.82
CA GLU A 109 -14.92 12.55 -12.59
C GLU A 109 -13.48 12.54 -12.03
N SER A 110 -12.66 11.58 -12.46
CA SER A 110 -11.26 11.40 -12.05
C SER A 110 -10.34 11.34 -13.27
N HIS A 111 -9.14 11.90 -13.16
CA HIS A 111 -8.15 11.92 -14.22
C HIS A 111 -6.75 11.62 -13.68
N SER A 112 -5.93 11.01 -14.52
CA SER A 112 -4.52 10.75 -14.21
C SER A 112 -3.62 10.99 -15.41
N CYS A 113 -2.33 11.19 -15.15
CA CYS A 113 -1.31 11.33 -16.19
C CYS A 113 0.07 10.90 -15.68
N THR A 114 0.76 10.06 -16.46
CA THR A 114 2.16 9.73 -16.22
C THR A 114 3.07 10.61 -17.06
N VAL A 115 3.76 11.55 -16.41
CA VAL A 115 4.82 12.34 -17.03
C VAL A 115 6.09 11.49 -17.05
N ALA A 116 6.56 11.11 -18.24
CA ALA A 116 7.74 10.26 -18.42
C ALA A 116 8.90 10.99 -19.12
N GLY A 117 10.10 10.39 -19.09
CA GLY A 117 11.33 10.99 -19.61
C GLY A 117 12.00 11.98 -18.65
N LEU A 118 11.65 11.89 -17.36
CA LEU A 118 12.26 12.67 -16.29
C LEU A 118 13.69 12.18 -16.01
N THR A 119 14.51 13.03 -15.41
CA THR A 119 15.87 12.68 -14.96
C THR A 119 15.80 12.05 -13.57
N PRO A 120 16.54 10.97 -13.29
CA PRO A 120 16.68 10.41 -11.94
C PRO A 120 17.23 11.42 -10.91
N GLY A 121 16.95 11.19 -9.61
CA GLY A 121 17.45 12.01 -8.49
C GLY A 121 17.03 13.48 -8.51
N THR A 122 16.03 13.85 -9.32
CA THR A 122 15.74 15.24 -9.68
C THR A 122 14.38 15.68 -9.13
N THR A 123 14.37 16.79 -8.40
CA THR A 123 13.13 17.40 -7.91
C THR A 123 12.38 18.12 -9.03
N TYR A 124 11.10 17.79 -9.20
CA TYR A 124 10.15 18.39 -10.12
C TYR A 124 8.95 18.97 -9.37
N THR A 125 8.46 20.11 -9.82
CA THR A 125 7.18 20.71 -9.41
C THR A 125 6.19 20.66 -10.57
N PHE A 126 5.00 20.13 -10.32
CA PHE A 126 3.92 19.91 -11.28
C PHE A 126 2.72 20.82 -11.01
N GLY A 127 1.95 21.08 -12.07
CA GLY A 127 0.63 21.72 -11.99
C GLY A 127 -0.27 21.34 -13.17
N VAL A 128 -1.56 21.62 -13.02
CA VAL A 128 -2.58 21.34 -14.04
C VAL A 128 -3.48 22.56 -14.26
N GLN A 129 -3.92 22.76 -15.51
CA GLN A 129 -5.03 23.64 -15.87
C GLN A 129 -6.10 22.86 -16.63
N GLY A 130 -7.36 22.98 -16.20
CA GLY A 130 -8.50 22.47 -16.96
C GLY A 130 -8.83 23.38 -18.13
N ILE A 131 -9.19 22.79 -19.27
CA ILE A 131 -9.59 23.46 -20.50
C ILE A 131 -11.07 23.14 -20.74
N ALA A 132 -11.95 24.13 -20.69
CA ALA A 132 -13.36 23.94 -21.03
C ALA A 132 -13.55 23.81 -22.55
N LYS A 133 -14.74 23.33 -22.97
CA LYS A 133 -15.13 23.16 -24.38
C LYS A 133 -15.00 24.44 -25.23
N SER A 134 -15.01 25.61 -24.59
CA SER A 134 -14.78 26.93 -25.18
C SER A 134 -13.30 27.26 -25.46
N GLY A 135 -12.37 26.39 -25.09
CA GLY A 135 -10.92 26.64 -25.10
C GLY A 135 -10.42 27.52 -23.95
N LYS A 136 -11.32 28.00 -23.08
CA LYS A 136 -10.97 28.79 -21.90
C LYS A 136 -10.31 27.90 -20.84
N ARG A 137 -9.28 28.42 -20.17
CA ARG A 137 -8.50 27.74 -19.12
C ARG A 137 -8.93 28.13 -17.70
N SER A 138 -8.79 27.18 -16.77
CA SER A 138 -8.88 27.42 -15.33
C SER A 138 -7.67 28.20 -14.81
N GLY A 139 -7.72 28.61 -13.53
CA GLY A 139 -6.49 28.88 -12.79
C GLY A 139 -5.65 27.60 -12.65
N THR A 140 -4.34 27.75 -12.43
CA THR A 140 -3.47 26.61 -12.12
C THR A 140 -3.85 25.97 -10.78
N SER A 141 -3.72 24.66 -10.72
CA SER A 141 -3.96 23.81 -9.56
C SER A 141 -3.13 24.20 -8.32
N ASN A 142 -3.34 23.48 -7.21
CA ASN A 142 -2.29 23.31 -6.21
C ASN A 142 -1.03 22.70 -6.86
N SER A 143 0.15 23.02 -6.33
CA SER A 143 1.42 22.47 -6.83
C SER A 143 1.78 21.19 -6.10
N VAL A 144 2.31 20.22 -6.84
CA VAL A 144 2.88 18.97 -6.32
C VAL A 144 4.39 19.02 -6.56
N THR A 145 5.21 18.75 -5.54
CA THR A 145 6.68 18.70 -5.69
C THR A 145 7.19 17.34 -5.26
N VAL A 146 7.95 16.68 -6.12
CA VAL A 146 8.40 15.28 -6.00
C VAL A 146 9.83 15.17 -6.53
N THR A 147 10.66 14.36 -5.87
CA THR A 147 11.99 13.99 -6.39
C THR A 147 11.91 12.59 -6.97
N THR A 148 12.32 12.42 -8.23
CA THR A 148 12.45 11.10 -8.87
C THR A 148 13.50 10.24 -8.17
N LEU A 149 13.36 8.92 -8.25
CA LEU A 149 14.35 7.99 -7.68
C LEU A 149 15.73 8.19 -8.33
N GLU A 150 16.82 7.98 -7.59
CA GLU A 150 18.22 8.18 -8.07
C GLU A 150 18.61 7.23 -9.21
N HIS A 151 18.07 6.01 -9.20
CA HIS A 151 18.22 5.01 -10.25
C HIS A 151 16.87 4.31 -10.47
N ALA A 152 16.68 3.70 -11.64
CA ALA A 152 15.44 2.96 -11.94
C ALA A 152 15.24 1.75 -11.01
N GLY A 153 16.35 1.21 -10.49
CA GLY A 153 16.43 -0.09 -9.84
C GLY A 153 16.08 -1.23 -10.80
N SER A 154 16.41 -2.45 -10.42
CA SER A 154 16.12 -3.63 -11.20
C SER A 154 15.77 -4.81 -10.30
N TRP A 155 15.03 -5.78 -10.86
CA TRP A 155 14.82 -7.07 -10.24
C TRP A 155 15.74 -8.08 -10.93
N GLU A 156 16.60 -8.75 -10.18
CA GLU A 156 17.51 -9.79 -10.67
C GLU A 156 17.08 -11.19 -10.18
N PRO A 157 17.25 -12.26 -10.97
CA PRO A 157 17.13 -13.64 -10.50
C PRO A 157 18.03 -13.93 -9.29
N LEU A 158 17.49 -14.59 -8.25
CA LEU A 158 18.29 -14.96 -7.06
C LEU A 158 19.18 -16.20 -7.33
N ASP A 159 18.75 -17.11 -8.20
CA ASP A 159 19.49 -18.29 -8.67
C ASP A 159 19.29 -18.44 -10.20
N PRO A 160 20.11 -17.74 -11.02
CA PRO A 160 19.95 -17.73 -12.47
C PRO A 160 20.29 -19.06 -13.18
N ASP A 161 20.86 -20.04 -12.47
CA ASP A 161 21.32 -21.30 -13.06
C ASP A 161 20.22 -22.37 -13.06
N LEU A 162 19.73 -22.75 -11.87
CA LEU A 162 18.85 -23.91 -11.67
C LEU A 162 17.90 -23.69 -10.48
N GLY A 163 17.32 -22.50 -10.35
CA GLY A 163 16.51 -22.09 -9.20
C GLY A 163 15.24 -22.93 -8.92
N LEU A 164 14.11 -22.25 -8.73
CA LEU A 164 12.84 -22.92 -8.42
C LEU A 164 12.03 -23.24 -9.66
N THR A 165 11.14 -24.22 -9.57
CA THR A 165 10.10 -24.45 -10.59
C THR A 165 8.71 -24.43 -9.96
N GLU A 166 7.76 -23.79 -10.64
CA GLU A 166 6.40 -23.45 -10.18
C GLU A 166 6.30 -22.33 -9.12
N ASN A 167 5.07 -21.91 -8.83
CA ASN A 167 4.75 -20.69 -8.09
C ASN A 167 5.28 -20.70 -6.63
N VAL A 168 5.98 -19.63 -6.24
CA VAL A 168 6.36 -19.36 -4.85
C VAL A 168 5.25 -18.54 -4.20
N THR A 169 4.71 -19.02 -3.07
CA THR A 169 3.60 -18.35 -2.36
C THR A 169 3.97 -17.91 -0.94
N ASN A 170 5.15 -18.28 -0.45
CA ASN A 170 5.66 -17.82 0.82
C ASN A 170 7.19 -17.83 0.88
N LEU A 171 7.76 -16.90 1.64
CA LEU A 171 9.20 -16.75 1.87
C LEU A 171 9.44 -16.49 3.37
N ALA A 172 10.44 -17.13 3.95
CA ALA A 172 10.86 -16.91 5.33
C ALA A 172 12.38 -17.07 5.47
N VAL A 173 13.04 -16.22 6.27
CA VAL A 173 14.47 -16.38 6.57
C VAL A 173 14.63 -17.14 7.89
N PHE A 174 15.38 -18.23 7.86
CA PHE A 174 15.63 -19.11 9.01
C PHE A 174 17.11 -19.49 9.06
N HIS A 175 17.74 -19.35 10.23
CA HIS A 175 19.18 -19.61 10.45
C HIS A 175 20.14 -18.89 9.47
N GLY A 176 19.70 -17.81 8.81
CA GLY A 176 20.48 -17.07 7.82
C GLY A 176 20.36 -17.59 6.38
N GLU A 177 19.56 -18.62 6.14
CA GLU A 177 19.17 -19.10 4.80
C GLU A 177 17.76 -18.59 4.45
N LEU A 178 17.44 -18.44 3.16
CA LEU A 178 16.10 -18.12 2.69
C LEU A 178 15.34 -19.40 2.37
N TYR A 179 14.15 -19.57 2.94
CA TYR A 179 13.25 -20.69 2.68
C TYR A 179 12.06 -20.22 1.85
N ALA A 180 11.69 -20.99 0.84
CA ALA A 180 10.55 -20.76 -0.03
C ALA A 180 9.56 -21.93 0.03
N SER A 181 8.27 -21.63 -0.01
CA SER A 181 7.22 -22.65 -0.16
C SER A 181 6.10 -22.22 -1.12
N GLY A 182 5.34 -23.21 -1.59
CA GLY A 182 4.16 -22.99 -2.42
C GLY A 182 3.90 -24.14 -3.37
N TRP A 183 3.67 -23.85 -4.65
CA TRP A 183 3.49 -24.84 -5.71
C TRP A 183 4.80 -25.48 -6.17
N ILE A 184 5.93 -25.19 -5.52
CA ILE A 184 7.28 -25.57 -5.96
C ILE A 184 7.40 -27.08 -6.24
N ASN A 185 7.74 -27.46 -7.48
CA ASN A 185 7.96 -28.88 -7.88
C ASN A 185 9.45 -29.27 -7.89
N GLY A 186 10.36 -28.30 -8.04
CA GLY A 186 11.81 -28.54 -8.05
C GLY A 186 12.62 -27.37 -7.53
N ALA A 187 13.84 -27.66 -7.08
CA ALA A 187 14.82 -26.74 -6.54
C ALA A 187 16.24 -27.24 -6.87
N GLY A 188 17.10 -26.42 -7.46
CA GLY A 188 18.47 -26.83 -7.80
C GLY A 188 18.50 -27.98 -8.83
N GLY A 189 17.52 -28.02 -9.74
CA GLY A 189 17.29 -29.12 -10.69
C GLY A 189 16.80 -30.45 -10.08
N THR A 190 16.50 -30.48 -8.77
CA THR A 190 16.06 -31.69 -8.04
C THR A 190 14.59 -31.58 -7.65
N PRO A 191 13.75 -32.63 -7.75
CA PRO A 191 12.37 -32.61 -7.24
C PRO A 191 12.32 -32.23 -5.76
N THR A 192 11.38 -31.38 -5.36
CA THR A 192 11.25 -30.92 -3.97
C THR A 192 9.83 -31.10 -3.42
N PRO A 193 9.63 -31.45 -2.13
CA PRO A 193 8.31 -31.55 -1.52
C PRO A 193 7.79 -30.16 -1.13
N ARG A 194 7.54 -29.28 -2.11
CA ARG A 194 6.95 -27.93 -1.93
C ARG A 194 7.73 -26.94 -1.07
N VAL A 195 8.86 -27.32 -0.46
CA VAL A 195 9.70 -26.44 0.38
C VAL A 195 11.16 -26.53 -0.07
N ALA A 196 11.76 -25.38 -0.37
CA ALA A 196 13.15 -25.26 -0.78
C ALA A 196 13.88 -24.26 0.11
N ARG A 197 15.21 -24.38 0.21
CA ARG A 197 16.09 -23.40 0.85
C ARG A 197 17.17 -22.92 -0.10
N PHE A 198 17.57 -21.67 0.06
CA PHE A 198 18.68 -21.02 -0.62
C PHE A 198 19.78 -20.74 0.39
N ASP A 199 20.96 -21.31 0.16
CA ASP A 199 22.13 -21.27 1.06
C ASP A 199 23.04 -20.05 0.84
N GLY A 200 22.54 -19.03 0.13
CA GLY A 200 23.34 -17.90 -0.36
C GLY A 200 23.94 -18.14 -1.76
N SER A 201 23.82 -19.35 -2.32
CA SER A 201 24.37 -19.68 -3.64
C SER A 201 23.47 -20.52 -4.55
N ARG A 202 22.62 -21.40 -3.99
CA ARG A 202 21.77 -22.32 -4.77
C ARG A 202 20.51 -22.74 -4.02
N TRP A 203 19.44 -22.99 -4.76
CA TRP A 203 18.27 -23.65 -4.20
C TRP A 203 18.49 -25.16 -3.98
N SER A 204 17.90 -25.69 -2.91
CA SER A 204 17.92 -27.13 -2.57
C SER A 204 16.64 -27.58 -1.85
N PRO A 205 16.19 -28.84 -2.02
CA PRO A 205 15.05 -29.39 -1.28
C PRO A 205 15.27 -29.46 0.24
N VAL A 206 14.24 -29.17 1.04
CA VAL A 206 14.30 -29.19 2.51
C VAL A 206 13.78 -30.51 3.06
N GLY A 207 14.63 -31.54 3.02
CA GLY A 207 14.32 -32.89 3.50
C GLY A 207 13.15 -33.55 2.77
N GLU A 208 12.63 -34.65 3.34
CA GLU A 208 11.32 -35.19 2.97
C GLU A 208 10.30 -34.74 4.01
N VAL A 209 9.29 -33.96 3.60
CA VAL A 209 8.12 -33.73 4.46
C VAL A 209 7.24 -34.97 4.35
N PRO A 210 6.89 -35.65 5.46
CA PRO A 210 6.29 -36.99 5.42
C PRO A 210 4.78 -37.00 5.10
N PHE A 211 4.28 -35.96 4.43
CA PHE A 211 2.88 -35.78 4.07
C PHE A 211 2.74 -35.25 2.64
N TYR A 212 1.60 -35.51 2.01
CA TYR A 212 1.27 -34.88 0.73
C TYR A 212 0.89 -33.42 0.95
N ILE A 213 1.87 -32.51 0.85
CA ILE A 213 1.64 -31.07 0.99
C ILE A 213 0.78 -30.59 -0.18
N GLN A 214 -0.45 -30.17 0.11
CA GLN A 214 -1.19 -29.33 -0.82
C GLN A 214 -0.54 -27.95 -0.98
N PRO A 215 -0.72 -27.27 -2.11
CA PRO A 215 0.18 -26.20 -2.54
C PRO A 215 0.13 -24.91 -1.73
N ARG A 216 -0.80 -24.79 -0.77
CA ARG A 216 -0.91 -23.64 0.15
C ARG A 216 -0.09 -23.87 1.42
N ALA A 217 1.22 -23.91 1.22
CA ALA A 217 2.22 -23.95 2.28
C ALA A 217 2.56 -22.52 2.75
N TYR A 218 2.39 -22.27 4.05
CA TYR A 218 2.83 -21.03 4.70
C TYR A 218 3.98 -21.34 5.67
N LEU A 219 5.02 -20.51 5.64
CA LEU A 219 6.17 -20.57 6.53
C LEU A 219 6.13 -19.44 7.55
N VAL A 220 6.52 -19.74 8.79
CA VAL A 220 6.79 -18.73 9.82
C VAL A 220 7.94 -19.20 10.71
N THR A 221 8.83 -18.31 11.11
CA THR A 221 9.90 -18.65 12.08
C THR A 221 9.47 -18.30 13.49
N PHE A 222 9.71 -19.21 14.43
CA PHE A 222 9.39 -19.01 15.84
C PHE A 222 10.42 -19.67 16.75
N GLY A 223 11.21 -18.84 17.44
CA GLY A 223 12.36 -19.31 18.20
C GLY A 223 13.40 -19.93 17.27
N ASP A 224 13.77 -21.18 17.55
CA ASP A 224 14.77 -21.94 16.79
C ASP A 224 14.13 -22.93 15.79
N LEU A 225 12.89 -22.64 15.36
CA LEU A 225 12.12 -23.49 14.45
C LEU A 225 11.56 -22.69 13.26
N LEU A 226 11.59 -23.32 12.08
CA LEU A 226 10.78 -22.95 10.94
C LEU A 226 9.50 -23.79 10.95
N LEU A 227 8.34 -23.16 10.92
CA LEU A 227 7.05 -23.81 10.96
C LEU A 227 6.39 -23.81 9.59
N LEU A 228 5.72 -24.91 9.27
CA LEU A 228 5.03 -25.12 8.00
C LEU A 228 3.57 -25.48 8.29
N ARG A 229 2.62 -24.65 7.84
CA ARG A 229 1.20 -25.03 7.76
C ARG A 229 1.00 -25.96 6.56
N ILE A 230 0.51 -27.17 6.81
CA ILE A 230 0.23 -28.22 5.82
C ILE A 230 -1.27 -28.46 5.75
N ASP A 231 -1.79 -28.59 4.54
CA ASP A 231 -3.21 -28.83 4.22
C ASP A 231 -3.39 -30.26 3.68
N GLU A 232 -4.09 -31.11 4.43
CA GLU A 232 -4.39 -32.53 4.14
C GLU A 232 -5.89 -32.74 3.84
N GLY A 233 -6.53 -31.76 3.19
CA GLY A 233 -7.92 -31.86 2.72
C GLY A 233 -8.88 -31.25 3.73
N ASP A 234 -9.54 -32.09 4.53
CA ASP A 234 -10.47 -31.62 5.58
C ASP A 234 -9.73 -31.20 6.89
N ARG A 235 -8.39 -31.15 6.88
CA ARG A 235 -7.55 -30.89 8.05
C ARG A 235 -6.28 -30.15 7.69
N ASP A 236 -6.01 -29.07 8.42
CA ASP A 236 -4.69 -28.46 8.49
C ASP A 236 -3.89 -28.96 9.70
N TYR A 237 -2.56 -28.96 9.57
CA TYR A 237 -1.60 -29.23 10.64
C TYR A 237 -0.43 -28.24 10.60
N ILE A 238 0.36 -28.24 11.67
CA ILE A 238 1.63 -27.50 11.77
C ILE A 238 2.77 -28.51 11.92
N ALA A 239 3.70 -28.51 10.97
CA ALA A 239 5.00 -29.19 11.08
C ALA A 239 6.09 -28.19 11.49
N SER A 240 7.17 -28.68 12.10
CA SER A 240 8.31 -27.85 12.51
C SER A 240 9.63 -28.43 12.03
N TRP A 241 10.53 -27.57 11.55
CA TRP A 241 11.88 -27.86 11.07
C TRP A 241 12.91 -27.25 12.01
N ASP A 242 13.89 -28.06 12.44
CA ASP A 242 14.95 -27.67 13.39
C ASP A 242 16.30 -27.31 12.72
N GLY A 243 16.30 -27.12 11.39
CA GLY A 243 17.51 -26.97 10.58
C GLY A 243 18.03 -28.30 9.99
N THR A 244 17.59 -29.45 10.51
CA THR A 244 18.06 -30.79 10.10
C THR A 244 16.93 -31.78 9.81
N ASN A 245 15.83 -31.73 10.57
CA ASN A 245 14.73 -32.71 10.52
C ASN A 245 13.36 -32.03 10.61
N TRP A 246 12.37 -32.60 9.91
CA TRP A 246 10.96 -32.28 10.12
C TRP A 246 10.42 -33.06 11.31
N ALA A 247 10.17 -32.37 12.41
CA ALA A 247 9.38 -32.88 13.52
C ALA A 247 7.88 -32.72 13.17
N THR A 248 7.21 -33.86 12.99
CA THR A 248 5.79 -33.93 12.62
C THR A 248 4.90 -34.50 13.71
N ASN A 249 5.46 -34.87 14.88
CA ASN A 249 4.70 -35.30 16.07
C ASN A 249 4.35 -34.10 16.97
N GLY A 250 3.74 -33.07 16.41
CA GLY A 250 3.31 -31.86 17.12
C GLY A 250 4.46 -30.91 17.52
N PHE A 251 4.10 -29.65 17.79
CA PHE A 251 5.08 -28.61 18.14
C PHE A 251 5.84 -28.98 19.43
N GLY A 252 7.16 -28.93 19.39
CA GLY A 252 8.03 -29.39 20.49
C GLY A 252 8.15 -30.91 20.62
N GLY A 253 7.77 -31.68 19.59
CA GLY A 253 7.94 -33.14 19.55
C GLY A 253 6.91 -33.94 20.37
N ASN A 254 5.82 -33.30 20.81
CA ASN A 254 4.73 -33.94 21.53
C ASN A 254 3.42 -33.93 20.72
N ALA A 255 2.94 -35.12 20.35
CA ALA A 255 1.71 -35.30 19.58
C ALA A 255 0.45 -34.78 20.31
N LEU A 256 0.53 -34.45 21.60
CA LEU A 256 -0.57 -33.79 22.33
C LEU A 256 -0.67 -32.28 22.05
N HIS A 257 0.24 -31.70 21.24
CA HIS A 257 0.29 -30.29 20.88
C HIS A 257 -0.17 -30.01 19.43
N PHE A 258 -0.75 -30.99 18.74
CA PHE A 258 -1.39 -30.73 17.44
C PHE A 258 -2.64 -29.87 17.61
N ILE A 259 -2.60 -28.70 16.97
CA ILE A 259 -3.81 -27.96 16.61
C ILE A 259 -4.23 -28.38 15.19
N THR A 260 -5.54 -28.58 15.00
CA THR A 260 -6.14 -28.95 13.71
C THR A 260 -7.36 -28.08 13.41
N GLY A 261 -8.00 -28.26 12.26
CA GLY A 261 -9.17 -27.49 11.82
C GLY A 261 -8.85 -26.75 10.54
N ASN A 262 -9.54 -25.63 10.27
CA ASN A 262 -9.17 -24.73 9.17
C ASN A 262 -8.21 -23.67 9.72
N ILE A 263 -6.91 -23.90 9.59
CA ILE A 263 -5.85 -22.95 9.93
C ILE A 263 -5.61 -22.11 8.68
N TRP A 264 -5.98 -20.83 8.69
CA TRP A 264 -5.76 -19.93 7.55
C TRP A 264 -4.36 -19.30 7.56
N GLY A 265 -3.71 -19.22 8.71
CA GLY A 265 -2.30 -18.84 8.79
C GLY A 265 -1.71 -18.96 10.20
N LEU A 266 -0.42 -18.63 10.29
CA LEU A 266 0.41 -18.67 11.49
C LEU A 266 1.27 -17.40 11.52
N ASP A 267 1.27 -16.68 12.64
CA ASP A 267 2.03 -15.44 12.82
C ASP A 267 2.67 -15.39 14.20
N VAL A 268 3.81 -14.69 14.31
CA VAL A 268 4.45 -14.38 15.59
C VAL A 268 4.19 -12.91 15.93
N VAL A 269 3.31 -12.69 16.91
CA VAL A 269 2.94 -11.35 17.37
C VAL A 269 3.41 -11.17 18.81
N ASN A 270 4.15 -10.09 19.07
CA ASN A 270 4.68 -9.75 20.40
C ASN A 270 5.40 -10.93 21.09
N GLY A 271 6.23 -11.64 20.30
CA GLY A 271 7.02 -12.79 20.75
C GLY A 271 6.21 -14.06 21.04
N SER A 272 4.91 -14.09 20.74
CA SER A 272 4.05 -15.27 20.89
C SER A 272 3.60 -15.77 19.52
N LEU A 273 3.67 -17.08 19.30
CA LEU A 273 3.10 -17.72 18.10
C LEU A 273 1.57 -17.81 18.24
N TYR A 274 0.88 -17.46 17.16
CA TYR A 274 -0.56 -17.60 17.01
C TYR A 274 -0.90 -18.46 15.80
N ALA A 275 -1.99 -19.21 15.90
CA ALA A 275 -2.64 -19.89 14.79
C ALA A 275 -4.07 -19.36 14.68
N TYR A 276 -4.48 -18.99 13.48
CA TYR A 276 -5.78 -18.34 13.23
C TYR A 276 -6.53 -18.98 12.07
N GLY A 277 -7.85 -18.88 12.09
CA GLY A 277 -8.73 -19.41 11.05
C GLY A 277 -10.15 -19.64 11.57
N SER A 278 -10.68 -20.85 11.37
CA SER A 278 -12.06 -21.19 11.74
C SER A 278 -12.19 -22.61 12.28
N GLY A 279 -12.72 -22.73 13.50
CA GLY A 279 -12.96 -24.02 14.16
C GLY A 279 -11.64 -24.73 14.47
N LEU A 280 -10.73 -24.04 15.15
CA LEU A 280 -9.45 -24.58 15.56
C LEU A 280 -9.66 -25.55 16.74
N LEU A 281 -9.07 -26.73 16.67
CA LEU A 281 -9.26 -27.80 17.63
C LEU A 281 -7.93 -28.24 18.25
N LEU A 282 -7.89 -28.42 19.57
CA LEU A 282 -6.80 -29.10 20.27
C LEU A 282 -7.35 -30.35 20.94
N ARG A 283 -6.93 -31.52 20.48
CA ARG A 283 -7.37 -32.82 21.03
C ARG A 283 -8.91 -33.03 20.99
N GLY A 284 -9.60 -32.28 20.12
CA GLY A 284 -11.07 -32.26 19.99
C GLY A 284 -11.79 -31.15 20.76
N GLU A 285 -11.09 -30.40 21.62
CA GLU A 285 -11.62 -29.21 22.31
C GLU A 285 -11.54 -27.97 21.40
N ASP A 286 -12.56 -27.12 21.42
CA ASP A 286 -12.69 -25.94 20.56
C ASP A 286 -11.90 -24.72 21.08
N LEU A 287 -10.91 -24.31 20.29
CA LEU A 287 -10.09 -23.11 20.49
C LEU A 287 -10.64 -21.87 19.74
N GLY A 288 -11.79 -21.99 19.05
CA GLY A 288 -12.41 -20.91 18.31
C GLY A 288 -11.66 -20.55 17.02
N GLY A 289 -11.61 -19.26 16.70
CA GLY A 289 -10.88 -18.76 15.52
C GLY A 289 -9.42 -18.38 15.75
N LEU A 290 -8.95 -18.31 17.00
CA LEU A 290 -7.60 -17.87 17.34
C LEU A 290 -7.03 -18.62 18.55
N ALA A 291 -5.91 -19.30 18.33
CA ALA A 291 -5.14 -19.97 19.36
C ALA A 291 -3.78 -19.30 19.55
N ARG A 292 -3.30 -19.27 20.79
CA ARG A 292 -1.97 -18.79 21.19
C ARG A 292 -1.12 -19.94 21.72
N TRP A 293 0.14 -19.98 21.34
CA TRP A 293 1.12 -20.88 21.94
C TRP A 293 1.65 -20.29 23.26
N THR A 294 1.59 -21.09 24.34
CA THR A 294 2.01 -20.67 25.69
C THR A 294 3.48 -20.96 26.02
N GLY A 295 4.19 -21.62 25.11
CA GLY A 295 5.50 -22.25 25.38
C GLY A 295 5.40 -23.76 25.59
N ASN A 296 4.26 -24.25 26.11
CA ASN A 296 4.04 -25.68 26.39
C ASN A 296 2.77 -26.25 25.74
N GLU A 297 1.71 -25.46 25.54
CA GLU A 297 0.50 -25.90 24.83
C GLU A 297 -0.22 -24.76 24.10
N TRP A 298 -1.14 -25.10 23.20
CA TRP A 298 -2.05 -24.16 22.56
C TRP A 298 -3.23 -23.84 23.47
N THR A 299 -3.57 -22.56 23.60
CA THR A 299 -4.73 -22.08 24.36
C THR A 299 -5.59 -21.17 23.51
N ARG A 300 -6.92 -21.20 23.71
CA ARG A 300 -7.87 -20.26 23.10
C ARG A 300 -7.48 -18.83 23.48
N ALA A 301 -7.30 -17.97 22.49
CA ALA A 301 -6.83 -16.59 22.71
C ALA A 301 -7.98 -15.58 22.85
N ILE A 302 -9.17 -15.91 22.34
CA ILE A 302 -10.40 -15.09 22.41
C ILE A 302 -11.59 -15.97 22.77
N GLU A 303 -12.42 -15.53 23.71
CA GLU A 303 -13.58 -16.30 24.19
C GLU A 303 -14.81 -16.27 23.26
N ALA A 304 -14.69 -15.66 22.07
CA ALA A 304 -15.79 -15.56 21.12
C ALA A 304 -15.66 -16.53 19.95
N ASP A 305 -16.80 -16.93 19.41
CA ASP A 305 -16.91 -17.67 18.17
C ASP A 305 -16.95 -16.67 17.00
N CYS A 306 -15.75 -16.35 16.51
CA CYS A 306 -15.52 -15.64 15.24
C CYS A 306 -14.44 -16.38 14.44
N GLN A 307 -14.37 -16.10 13.14
CA GLN A 307 -13.27 -16.58 12.30
C GLN A 307 -12.21 -15.48 12.23
N VAL A 308 -10.93 -15.82 12.27
CA VAL A 308 -9.83 -14.84 12.24
C VAL A 308 -9.00 -15.01 10.97
N VAL A 309 -8.85 -13.94 10.20
CA VAL A 309 -8.25 -13.92 8.85
C VAL A 309 -6.78 -13.52 8.86
N ALA A 310 -6.38 -12.67 9.81
CA ALA A 310 -5.01 -12.22 10.01
C ALA A 310 -4.86 -11.71 11.45
N VAL A 311 -3.63 -11.76 11.98
CA VAL A 311 -3.27 -11.08 13.23
C VAL A 311 -2.06 -10.17 13.03
N GLY A 312 -1.84 -9.25 13.95
CA GLY A 312 -0.71 -8.33 13.97
C GLY A 312 -0.59 -7.67 15.33
N SER A 313 0.38 -6.76 15.48
CA SER A 313 0.44 -5.85 16.64
C SER A 313 -0.10 -4.48 16.27
N PHE A 314 -0.57 -3.73 17.26
CA PHE A 314 -0.60 -2.27 17.24
C PHE A 314 -0.28 -1.75 18.64
N ARG A 315 0.77 -0.94 18.78
CA ARG A 315 1.25 -0.36 20.05
C ARG A 315 1.51 -1.39 21.16
N GLY A 316 1.91 -2.60 20.76
CA GLY A 316 2.15 -3.74 21.66
C GLY A 316 0.89 -4.51 22.08
N GLU A 317 -0.31 -4.10 21.64
CA GLU A 317 -1.53 -4.90 21.77
C GLU A 317 -1.69 -5.83 20.56
N LEU A 318 -2.38 -6.96 20.76
CA LEU A 318 -2.71 -7.90 19.69
C LEU A 318 -3.88 -7.33 18.86
N VAL A 319 -3.78 -7.38 17.55
CA VAL A 319 -4.85 -6.98 16.62
C VAL A 319 -5.24 -8.18 15.78
N ALA A 320 -6.53 -8.34 15.53
CA ALA A 320 -7.08 -9.41 14.69
C ALA A 320 -8.06 -8.83 13.65
N SER A 321 -7.94 -9.29 12.41
CA SER A 321 -9.00 -9.16 11.41
C SER A 321 -9.96 -10.33 11.55
N VAL A 322 -11.25 -10.06 11.76
CA VAL A 322 -12.24 -11.08 12.11
C VAL A 322 -13.48 -11.03 11.21
N VAL A 323 -14.04 -12.21 10.96
CA VAL A 323 -15.29 -12.44 10.22
C VAL A 323 -16.32 -13.03 11.17
N SER A 324 -17.55 -12.54 11.04
CA SER A 324 -18.66 -12.66 12.00
C SER A 324 -18.33 -12.05 13.36
N LEU A 325 -18.53 -10.74 13.51
CA LEU A 325 -18.38 -9.99 14.77
C LEU A 325 -19.50 -10.30 15.79
N SER A 326 -19.63 -11.56 16.19
CA SER A 326 -20.39 -12.01 17.38
C SER A 326 -19.94 -11.29 18.66
N LEU A 327 -18.70 -10.79 18.66
CA LEU A 327 -17.99 -10.08 19.72
C LEU A 327 -18.65 -8.76 20.16
N VAL A 328 -19.42 -8.09 19.29
CA VAL A 328 -19.91 -6.73 19.54
C VAL A 328 -21.39 -6.61 19.13
N PRO A 329 -22.31 -6.24 20.05
CA PRO A 329 -23.73 -6.14 19.72
C PRO A 329 -24.00 -5.15 18.57
N ASN A 330 -24.71 -5.63 17.54
CA ASN A 330 -25.03 -4.92 16.28
C ASN A 330 -23.81 -4.54 15.41
N ALA A 331 -22.65 -5.16 15.62
CA ALA A 331 -21.52 -4.97 14.73
C ALA A 331 -21.74 -5.64 13.35
N PRO A 332 -21.19 -5.07 12.28
CA PRO A 332 -21.26 -5.62 10.93
C PRO A 332 -20.38 -6.87 10.76
N HIS A 333 -20.51 -7.58 9.63
CA HIS A 333 -19.96 -8.93 9.50
C HIS A 333 -18.42 -9.04 9.51
N THR A 334 -17.63 -8.02 9.13
CA THR A 334 -16.16 -8.12 9.10
C THR A 334 -15.50 -6.84 9.62
N GLY A 335 -14.43 -6.96 10.42
CA GLY A 335 -13.71 -5.80 10.96
C GLY A 335 -12.36 -6.11 11.62
N VAL A 336 -11.64 -5.05 11.97
CA VAL A 336 -10.37 -5.09 12.70
C VAL A 336 -10.63 -4.79 14.17
N VAL A 337 -10.20 -5.70 15.05
CA VAL A 337 -10.41 -5.65 16.50
C VAL A 337 -9.06 -5.62 17.20
N VAL A 338 -8.86 -4.66 18.09
CA VAL A 338 -7.76 -4.61 19.04
C VAL A 338 -8.15 -5.43 20.26
N LEU A 339 -7.35 -6.44 20.58
CA LEU A 339 -7.51 -7.38 21.68
C LEU A 339 -6.64 -6.93 22.85
N GLY A 340 -7.04 -5.82 23.46
CA GLY A 340 -6.37 -5.20 24.61
C GLY A 340 -6.70 -5.90 25.94
N ALA A 341 -6.00 -5.49 27.01
CA ALA A 341 -6.15 -6.11 28.33
C ALA A 341 -7.55 -5.90 28.97
N GLU A 342 -8.25 -4.83 28.59
CA GLU A 342 -9.63 -4.53 29.01
C GLU A 342 -10.69 -5.25 28.15
N GLY A 343 -10.27 -6.07 27.19
CA GLY A 343 -11.12 -6.83 26.27
C GLY A 343 -11.09 -6.33 24.82
N PRO A 344 -11.87 -6.97 23.93
CA PRO A 344 -11.91 -6.66 22.50
C PRO A 344 -12.55 -5.29 22.22
N THR A 345 -11.84 -4.43 21.49
CA THR A 345 -12.33 -3.12 21.03
C THR A 345 -12.23 -3.02 19.51
N VAL A 346 -13.23 -2.41 18.85
CA VAL A 346 -13.25 -2.31 17.38
C VAL A 346 -12.40 -1.11 16.93
N ALA A 347 -11.32 -1.37 16.20
CA ALA A 347 -10.47 -0.36 15.59
C ALA A 347 -10.97 0.08 14.20
N GLY A 348 -11.65 -0.81 13.49
CA GLY A 348 -12.23 -0.51 12.19
C GLY A 348 -13.24 -1.55 11.71
N VAL A 349 -14.13 -1.14 10.82
CA VAL A 349 -15.07 -2.02 10.12
C VAL A 349 -14.58 -2.20 8.69
N LEU A 350 -14.41 -3.46 8.26
CA LEU A 350 -13.94 -3.80 6.91
C LEU A 350 -15.12 -3.90 5.93
N SER A 351 -16.24 -4.52 6.33
CA SER A 351 -17.44 -4.60 5.48
C SER A 351 -18.73 -4.67 6.30
N LYS A 352 -19.80 -4.06 5.76
CA LYS A 352 -21.16 -4.03 6.33
C LYS A 352 -22.13 -5.04 5.71
N THR A 353 -21.80 -5.62 4.56
CA THR A 353 -22.69 -6.46 3.75
C THR A 353 -22.36 -7.94 3.92
N GLY A 354 -23.39 -8.79 3.83
CA GLY A 354 -23.27 -10.25 3.96
C GLY A 354 -22.67 -10.96 2.73
N GLY A 355 -21.70 -10.32 2.06
CA GLY A 355 -20.90 -10.95 1.01
C GLY A 355 -19.91 -11.95 1.60
N ALA A 356 -19.27 -12.75 0.74
CA ALA A 356 -18.17 -13.61 1.17
C ALA A 356 -17.04 -12.74 1.77
N PRO A 357 -16.39 -13.18 2.87
CA PRO A 357 -15.35 -12.37 3.50
C PRO A 357 -14.16 -12.16 2.57
N ALA A 358 -13.53 -11.00 2.67
CA ALA A 358 -12.23 -10.75 2.06
C ALA A 358 -11.20 -11.71 2.68
N LEU A 359 -10.87 -12.79 1.97
CA LEU A 359 -9.97 -13.85 2.46
C LEU A 359 -8.48 -13.44 2.46
N SER A 360 -8.17 -12.24 1.96
CA SER A 360 -6.82 -11.65 1.96
C SER A 360 -6.83 -10.37 2.78
N VAL A 361 -6.55 -10.51 4.08
CA VAL A 361 -6.16 -9.37 4.92
C VAL A 361 -4.69 -9.52 5.29
N ARG A 362 -3.97 -8.41 5.31
CA ARG A 362 -2.60 -8.29 5.83
C ARG A 362 -2.55 -7.15 6.83
N LEU A 363 -1.86 -7.37 7.96
CA LEU A 363 -1.73 -6.42 9.05
C LEU A 363 -0.23 -6.18 9.31
N LEU A 364 0.19 -4.92 9.38
CA LEU A 364 1.57 -4.55 9.69
C LEU A 364 1.58 -3.25 10.53
N GLU A 365 2.21 -3.27 11.70
CA GLU A 365 2.52 -2.03 12.42
C GLU A 365 3.87 -1.47 11.93
N SER A 366 3.88 -0.20 11.55
CA SER A 366 5.10 0.55 11.25
C SER A 366 4.90 2.05 11.46
N GLY A 367 5.91 2.77 11.93
CA GLY A 367 5.84 4.22 12.15
C GLY A 367 4.78 4.70 13.16
N GLY A 368 4.17 3.80 13.94
CA GLY A 368 3.05 4.11 14.84
C GLY A 368 1.66 4.10 14.18
N GLU A 369 1.56 3.63 12.93
CA GLU A 369 0.33 3.32 12.20
C GLU A 369 0.18 1.80 11.99
N LEU A 370 -1.06 1.31 12.00
CA LEU A 370 -1.43 -0.03 11.56
C LEU A 370 -1.81 0.02 10.07
N TYR A 371 -1.00 -0.62 9.23
CA TYR A 371 -1.26 -0.83 7.83
C TYR A 371 -2.16 -2.06 7.63
N VAL A 372 -3.21 -1.89 6.84
CA VAL A 372 -4.18 -2.94 6.50
C VAL A 372 -4.36 -3.01 4.99
N GLY A 373 -3.94 -4.13 4.41
CA GLY A 373 -4.27 -4.52 3.04
C GLY A 373 -5.55 -5.36 3.03
N SER A 374 -6.51 -5.06 2.15
CA SER A 374 -7.80 -5.76 2.10
C SER A 374 -8.50 -5.66 0.73
N GLU A 375 -9.28 -6.69 0.36
CA GLU A 375 -10.39 -6.55 -0.60
C GLU A 375 -11.59 -5.87 0.06
N ALA A 376 -12.23 -4.96 -0.68
CA ALA A 376 -12.82 -3.79 -0.03
C ALA A 376 -13.64 -2.93 -1.02
N GLU A 377 -14.85 -2.51 -0.66
CA GLU A 377 -15.92 -2.08 -1.59
C GLU A 377 -16.59 -0.74 -1.18
N TYR A 378 -16.92 0.12 -2.14
CA TYR A 378 -17.58 1.41 -1.90
C TYR A 378 -19.12 1.30 -1.93
N VAL A 379 -19.79 1.67 -0.84
CA VAL A 379 -21.27 1.61 -0.73
C VAL A 379 -21.82 2.88 -0.05
N ASP A 380 -22.89 3.45 -0.62
CA ASP A 380 -23.73 4.53 -0.06
C ASP A 380 -22.96 5.73 0.53
N GLY A 381 -21.89 6.17 -0.15
CA GLY A 381 -21.15 7.39 0.22
C GLY A 381 -20.41 7.31 1.56
N THR A 382 -20.25 6.11 2.11
CA THR A 382 -19.48 5.85 3.33
C THR A 382 -18.20 5.10 2.96
N LEU A 383 -17.05 5.56 3.46
CA LEU A 383 -15.80 4.80 3.35
C LEU A 383 -15.89 3.55 4.23
N HIS A 384 -16.38 2.47 3.64
CA HIS A 384 -15.87 1.15 3.96
C HIS A 384 -14.42 1.08 3.49
N LEU A 385 -13.58 0.30 4.16
CA LEU A 385 -12.18 0.20 3.76
C LEU A 385 -12.12 -0.23 2.28
N GLY A 386 -11.19 0.36 1.49
CA GLY A 386 -11.16 0.39 0.01
C GLY A 386 -10.05 -0.48 -0.66
N ARG A 387 -10.19 -0.81 -1.95
CA ARG A 387 -9.23 -1.66 -2.71
C ARG A 387 -7.80 -1.12 -2.58
N GLY A 388 -6.91 -1.91 -1.96
CA GLY A 388 -5.49 -1.60 -1.83
C GLY A 388 -5.00 -1.58 -0.38
N LEU A 389 -4.26 -0.53 -0.02
CA LEU A 389 -3.59 -0.39 1.28
C LEU A 389 -4.08 0.84 2.03
N GLN A 390 -4.34 0.67 3.32
CA GLN A 390 -4.82 1.72 4.22
C GLN A 390 -4.00 1.74 5.50
N ALA A 391 -3.98 2.87 6.20
CA ALA A 391 -3.28 3.04 7.46
C ALA A 391 -4.20 3.64 8.54
N TRP A 392 -4.07 3.16 9.77
CA TRP A 392 -4.80 3.63 10.94
C TRP A 392 -3.83 4.09 12.03
N ASN A 393 -4.00 5.33 12.49
CA ASN A 393 -3.14 5.94 13.51
C ASN A 393 -3.68 5.80 14.95
N GLY A 394 -4.72 5.01 15.16
CA GLY A 394 -5.43 4.90 16.44
C GLY A 394 -6.73 5.70 16.50
N ASP A 395 -6.82 6.83 15.79
CA ASP A 395 -7.96 7.75 15.82
C ASP A 395 -8.71 7.81 14.48
N SER A 396 -7.99 7.70 13.36
CA SER A 396 -8.49 7.91 12.00
C SER A 396 -7.83 6.99 10.98
N TRP A 397 -8.58 6.62 9.95
CA TRP A 397 -8.08 5.88 8.78
C TRP A 397 -7.68 6.83 7.65
N ARG A 398 -6.61 6.49 6.92
CA ARG A 398 -6.25 7.10 5.63
C ARG A 398 -6.05 6.01 4.57
N ASN A 399 -6.36 6.31 3.31
CA ASN A 399 -5.87 5.50 2.20
C ASN A 399 -4.36 5.77 2.00
N VAL A 400 -3.62 4.72 1.64
CA VAL A 400 -2.18 4.75 1.35
C VAL A 400 -1.94 4.43 -0.12
N ILE A 401 -2.57 3.35 -0.60
CA ILE A 401 -2.55 2.91 -2.00
C ILE A 401 -4.00 2.68 -2.43
N SER A 402 -4.41 3.35 -3.50
CA SER A 402 -5.65 3.12 -4.24
C SER A 402 -5.31 2.53 -5.60
N PHE A 403 -6.17 1.62 -6.08
CA PHE A 403 -6.09 1.08 -7.43
C PHE A 403 -7.35 1.42 -8.23
N PRO A 404 -7.25 1.67 -9.54
CA PRO A 404 -8.42 1.96 -10.36
C PRO A 404 -9.43 0.81 -10.39
N ASP A 405 -10.72 1.15 -10.45
CA ASP A 405 -11.80 0.14 -10.43
C ASP A 405 -11.76 -0.86 -11.59
N TRP A 406 -11.13 -0.50 -12.71
CA TRP A 406 -11.04 -1.33 -13.91
C TRP A 406 -9.97 -2.44 -13.87
N GLU A 407 -9.03 -2.41 -12.91
CA GLU A 407 -8.11 -3.55 -12.69
C GLU A 407 -8.87 -4.76 -12.12
N ASP A 408 -8.37 -5.99 -12.29
CA ASP A 408 -8.98 -7.19 -11.67
C ASP A 408 -8.88 -7.08 -10.13
N SER A 409 -9.97 -7.39 -9.41
CA SER A 409 -9.97 -7.28 -7.94
C SER A 409 -8.92 -8.18 -7.30
N ARG A 410 -8.61 -9.33 -7.94
CA ARG A 410 -7.62 -10.30 -7.49
C ARG A 410 -6.19 -9.82 -7.70
N ASP A 411 -5.95 -8.98 -8.70
CA ASP A 411 -4.58 -8.53 -9.01
C ASP A 411 -4.09 -7.44 -8.06
N VAL A 412 -5.03 -6.65 -7.54
CA VAL A 412 -4.75 -5.54 -6.61
C VAL A 412 -4.67 -5.96 -5.13
N LEU A 413 -4.99 -7.21 -4.81
CA LEU A 413 -4.98 -7.73 -3.44
C LEU A 413 -3.58 -7.69 -2.84
N VAL A 414 -3.43 -7.07 -1.68
CA VAL A 414 -2.16 -7.03 -0.96
C VAL A 414 -1.79 -8.45 -0.52
N THR A 415 -0.80 -9.05 -1.18
CA THR A 415 -0.34 -10.42 -0.94
C THR A 415 0.60 -10.50 0.27
N GLN A 416 1.39 -9.45 0.51
CA GLN A 416 2.30 -9.34 1.65
C GLN A 416 2.49 -7.87 2.07
N LEU A 417 2.77 -7.66 3.36
CA LEU A 417 3.23 -6.39 3.94
C LEU A 417 4.49 -6.66 4.78
N ILE A 418 5.56 -5.89 4.58
CA ILE A 418 6.77 -5.95 5.43
C ILE A 418 7.32 -4.54 5.70
N THR A 419 8.20 -4.43 6.69
CA THR A 419 9.02 -3.23 6.93
C THR A 419 10.48 -3.54 6.58
N HIS A 420 11.12 -2.66 5.82
CA HIS A 420 12.55 -2.74 5.48
C HIS A 420 13.15 -1.34 5.52
N GLU A 421 14.34 -1.18 6.13
CA GLU A 421 15.03 0.10 6.36
C GLU A 421 14.20 1.24 7.02
N GLY A 422 13.08 0.89 7.66
CA GLY A 422 12.13 1.84 8.27
C GLY A 422 10.97 2.25 7.35
N GLU A 423 10.98 1.84 6.09
CA GLU A 423 9.91 2.04 5.12
C GLU A 423 8.98 0.81 5.06
N VAL A 424 7.72 1.03 4.68
CA VAL A 424 6.73 -0.05 4.50
C VAL A 424 6.70 -0.47 3.04
N TYR A 425 6.74 -1.79 2.80
CA TYR A 425 6.61 -2.38 1.48
C TYR A 425 5.37 -3.26 1.40
N ALA A 426 4.65 -3.14 0.31
CA ALA A 426 3.46 -3.93 0.00
C ALA A 426 3.65 -4.63 -1.35
N SER A 427 3.16 -5.86 -1.49
CA SER A 427 3.13 -6.57 -2.77
C SER A 427 1.72 -6.94 -3.20
N ASN A 428 1.52 -7.08 -4.51
CA ASN A 428 0.35 -7.72 -5.11
C ASN A 428 0.75 -8.31 -6.48
N ARG A 429 -0.23 -8.60 -7.36
CA ARG A 429 0.02 -9.17 -8.69
C ARG A 429 0.33 -8.12 -9.77
N LEU A 430 0.36 -6.84 -9.39
CA LEU A 430 0.83 -5.73 -10.20
C LEU A 430 2.30 -5.38 -9.88
N GLY A 431 2.81 -5.71 -8.70
CA GLY A 431 4.23 -5.54 -8.36
C GLY A 431 4.49 -5.35 -6.88
N VAL A 432 5.60 -4.68 -6.58
CA VAL A 432 5.99 -4.27 -5.22
C VAL A 432 5.96 -2.76 -5.12
N TYR A 433 5.43 -2.26 -4.01
CA TYR A 433 5.26 -0.85 -3.73
C TYR A 433 5.99 -0.48 -2.45
N ARG A 434 6.77 0.58 -2.51
CA ARG A 434 7.29 1.28 -1.34
C ARG A 434 6.31 2.37 -0.92
N VAL A 435 5.94 2.42 0.34
CA VAL A 435 5.08 3.47 0.89
C VAL A 435 5.95 4.64 1.35
N ALA A 436 5.66 5.83 0.82
CA ALA A 436 6.35 7.08 1.16
C ALA A 436 5.42 8.03 1.92
N SER A 437 5.98 9.10 2.52
CA SER A 437 5.20 10.08 3.29
C SER A 437 4.18 10.89 2.46
N SER A 438 4.31 10.88 1.13
CA SER A 438 3.48 11.64 0.19
C SER A 438 2.75 10.79 -0.85
N GLY A 439 2.79 9.45 -0.74
CA GLY A 439 2.23 8.53 -1.73
C GLY A 439 2.87 7.15 -1.64
N TYR A 440 3.08 6.51 -2.78
CA TYR A 440 3.80 5.24 -2.90
C TYR A 440 4.58 5.21 -4.21
N ASP A 441 5.59 4.35 -4.30
CA ASP A 441 6.43 4.16 -5.48
C ASP A 441 6.41 2.68 -5.89
N MET A 442 6.20 2.35 -7.16
CA MET A 442 6.33 0.97 -7.67
C MET A 442 7.80 0.66 -7.98
N LEU A 443 8.30 -0.45 -7.45
CA LEU A 443 9.68 -0.90 -7.70
C LEU A 443 9.77 -1.71 -9.00
N GLY A 444 10.38 -1.11 -10.02
CA GLY A 444 10.66 -1.76 -11.30
C GLY A 444 9.40 -2.03 -12.14
N ASP A 445 9.41 -3.16 -12.85
CA ASP A 445 8.34 -3.59 -13.75
C ASP A 445 7.20 -4.35 -13.04
N ARG A 446 6.10 -4.60 -13.77
CA ARG A 446 4.94 -5.37 -13.28
C ARG A 446 5.34 -6.82 -12.95
N LEU A 447 5.40 -7.15 -11.65
CA LEU A 447 5.65 -8.50 -11.15
C LEU A 447 4.40 -9.11 -10.52
N VAL A 448 4.21 -10.42 -10.70
CA VAL A 448 3.11 -11.15 -10.04
C VAL A 448 3.62 -11.71 -8.70
N VAL A 449 3.60 -10.89 -7.66
CA VAL A 449 4.25 -11.19 -6.37
C VAL A 449 3.26 -11.74 -5.35
N GLU A 450 3.60 -12.89 -4.76
CA GLU A 450 2.79 -13.58 -3.75
C GLU A 450 3.49 -13.65 -2.40
N ALA A 451 4.82 -13.50 -2.37
CA ALA A 451 5.63 -13.48 -1.17
C ALA A 451 6.66 -12.35 -1.23
N LEU A 452 6.96 -11.75 -0.09
CA LEU A 452 7.96 -10.68 0.04
C LEU A 452 8.72 -10.88 1.37
N ALA A 453 10.04 -10.78 1.32
CA ALA A 453 10.93 -10.94 2.46
C ALA A 453 12.15 -10.01 2.33
N VAL A 454 12.90 -9.85 3.42
CA VAL A 454 14.25 -9.26 3.40
C VAL A 454 15.26 -10.37 3.59
N PHE A 455 16.22 -10.50 2.68
CA PHE A 455 17.27 -11.52 2.74
C PHE A 455 18.63 -10.92 2.34
N GLU A 456 19.64 -11.14 3.17
CA GLU A 456 20.99 -10.53 3.06
C GLU A 456 21.00 -9.00 2.96
N GLY A 457 19.98 -8.34 3.51
CA GLY A 457 19.83 -6.88 3.46
C GLY A 457 19.13 -6.36 2.20
N SER A 458 18.76 -7.22 1.25
CA SER A 458 17.99 -6.84 0.07
C SER A 458 16.53 -7.27 0.18
N LEU A 459 15.65 -6.55 -0.51
CA LEU A 459 14.27 -6.96 -0.71
C LEU A 459 14.21 -8.13 -1.70
N VAL A 460 13.45 -9.17 -1.38
CA VAL A 460 13.32 -10.39 -2.19
C VAL A 460 11.85 -10.75 -2.38
N ALA A 461 11.44 -10.97 -3.62
CA ALA A 461 10.06 -11.27 -4.01
C ALA A 461 9.94 -12.70 -4.56
N GLY A 462 8.96 -13.44 -4.05
CA GLY A 462 8.54 -14.76 -4.54
C GLY A 462 7.36 -14.62 -5.49
N LEU A 463 7.48 -15.22 -6.67
CA LEU A 463 6.63 -14.94 -7.82
C LEU A 463 5.64 -16.07 -8.13
N TRP A 464 4.47 -15.70 -8.65
CA TRP A 464 3.54 -16.66 -9.26
C TRP A 464 4.02 -17.10 -10.66
N ASN A 465 4.59 -16.19 -11.45
CA ASN A 465 5.15 -16.53 -12.77
C ASN A 465 6.64 -16.19 -12.79
N SER A 466 7.45 -16.95 -13.52
CA SER A 466 8.89 -16.71 -13.57
C SER A 466 9.23 -15.37 -14.24
N PHE A 467 10.18 -14.65 -13.64
CA PHE A 467 10.83 -13.48 -14.21
C PHE A 467 12.23 -13.90 -14.68
N GLU A 468 12.53 -13.68 -15.97
CA GLU A 468 13.79 -14.10 -16.63
C GLU A 468 14.21 -15.57 -16.47
N GLY A 469 13.29 -16.43 -16.00
CA GLY A 469 13.53 -17.87 -15.78
C GLY A 469 13.50 -18.29 -14.32
N ASP A 470 13.58 -17.37 -13.36
CA ASP A 470 13.56 -17.64 -11.92
C ASP A 470 12.22 -17.19 -11.29
N LEU A 471 11.88 -17.75 -10.14
CA LEU A 471 10.66 -17.52 -9.37
C LEU A 471 10.91 -16.84 -8.03
N VAL A 472 12.17 -16.55 -7.72
CA VAL A 472 12.57 -15.64 -6.64
C VAL A 472 13.52 -14.60 -7.19
N VAL A 473 13.20 -13.33 -7.01
CA VAL A 473 14.01 -12.21 -7.50
C VAL A 473 14.42 -11.28 -6.36
N ARG A 474 15.61 -10.71 -6.47
CA ARG A 474 16.16 -9.70 -5.56
C ARG A 474 16.05 -8.32 -6.18
N TRP A 475 15.77 -7.31 -5.37
CA TRP A 475 15.80 -5.90 -5.78
C TRP A 475 17.22 -5.35 -5.67
N ASP A 476 17.76 -4.85 -6.78
CA ASP A 476 18.94 -3.99 -6.80
C ASP A 476 18.49 -2.52 -6.93
N PRO A 477 18.73 -1.67 -5.91
CA PRO A 477 18.42 -0.24 -5.98
C PRO A 477 19.44 0.57 -6.81
N GLU A 478 20.61 0.04 -7.17
CA GLU A 478 21.64 0.72 -7.97
C GLU A 478 21.45 0.48 -9.47
N GLY A 479 21.00 -0.72 -9.89
CA GLY A 479 20.35 -0.98 -11.19
C GLY A 479 21.08 -1.91 -12.16
#